data_AF-A0A840UVH5-F1
#
_entry.id   AF-A0A840UVH5-F1
#
_cell.length_a   1.000
_cell.length_b   1.000
_cell.length_c   1.000
_cell.angle_alpha   90.00
_cell.angle_beta   90.00
_cell.angle_gamma   90.00
#
_symmetry.space_group_name_H-M   'P 1'
#
loop_
_entity.id
_entity.type
_entity.pdbx_description
1 polymer ?
#
loop_
_entity_poly.entity_id
_entity_poly.type
_entity_poly.pdbx_seq_one_letter_code
_entity_poly.pdbx_strand_id
1 'polypeptide(L)'
;MKAYFLRRLLLIPVTLIGITLLVFAIVRLTPGGPVEQALSRLMGDGAKRSRAEAGFSLTAAQVLEIEEEFDRDKGILRAYLEWLGALPKDTDKLGKEFPEGKSEVKIALPGTIDEVTIVRSGETAAIRAPEGVSTEGWEARVVSPDEQLQRWQRWVDGSMPLTKMPEYRAVLFRPKYAGLLQGSLGFSRKYQDPVWTMILERMPVSLTFGGISLVLIYAICLPLGVVKAIKHRSWLDSLSSLVVFGGYAIPGYALGALLVVYLAAKWRWFALGGFIGDDFATLSLAGKLKDLAYHMTLPMLCYVVSSFAMMTMLMKNNLMDNLAADYVRTAIAKGTGFRTAVFRHAFRNSIIPIATTFGANLSIFVAGSVLIEKVFDINGFGLLSFSSILEFDEPVIMGVLFVSALLMLVGNVISDLCVALVDPRVSYK
;
A
#
# COMPACT_ATOMS: atom_id res chain seq x y z
N MET A 1 10.22 -2.03 30.80
CA MET A 1 10.94 -1.49 29.61
C MET A 1 11.34 -2.56 28.61
N LYS A 2 12.43 -3.34 28.79
CA LYS A 2 12.84 -4.37 27.79
C LYS A 2 11.73 -5.37 27.47
N ALA A 3 11.05 -5.90 28.51
CA ALA A 3 9.93 -6.84 28.33
C ALA A 3 8.74 -6.24 27.56
N TYR A 4 8.43 -4.95 27.79
CA TYR A 4 7.37 -4.25 27.07
C TYR A 4 7.70 -4.09 25.58
N PHE A 5 8.89 -3.58 25.26
CA PHE A 5 9.32 -3.41 23.87
C PHE A 5 9.42 -4.76 23.16
N LEU A 6 9.89 -5.80 23.85
CA LEU A 6 9.90 -7.16 23.30
C LEU A 6 8.47 -7.66 23.01
N ARG A 7 7.53 -7.48 23.94
CA ARG A 7 6.11 -7.82 23.71
C ARG A 7 5.55 -7.06 22.52
N ARG A 8 5.85 -5.76 22.39
CA ARG A 8 5.35 -4.94 21.28
C ARG A 8 5.94 -5.37 19.94
N LEU A 9 7.23 -5.67 19.88
CA LEU A 9 7.89 -6.24 18.69
C LEU A 9 7.30 -7.61 18.32
N LEU A 10 7.04 -8.47 19.31
CA LEU A 10 6.40 -9.78 19.08
C LEU A 10 4.93 -9.67 18.65
N LEU A 11 4.25 -8.58 18.97
CA LEU A 11 2.88 -8.30 18.49
C LEU A 11 2.86 -7.83 17.02
N ILE A 12 3.98 -7.32 16.47
CA ILE A 12 4.02 -6.83 15.08
C ILE A 12 3.63 -7.93 14.08
N PRO A 13 4.24 -9.14 14.07
CA PRO A 13 3.84 -10.19 13.13
C PRO A 13 2.38 -10.62 13.28
N VAL A 14 1.87 -10.70 14.51
CA VAL A 14 0.49 -11.12 14.79
C VAL A 14 -0.51 -10.09 14.26
N THR A 15 -0.25 -8.81 14.52
CA THR A 15 -1.08 -7.70 14.04
C THR A 15 -1.00 -7.56 12.52
N LEU A 16 0.18 -7.74 11.91
CA LEU A 16 0.35 -7.77 10.46
C LEU A 16 -0.50 -8.86 9.83
N ILE A 17 -0.41 -10.10 10.32
CA ILE A 17 -1.21 -11.22 9.81
C ILE A 17 -2.71 -10.91 9.92
N GLY A 18 -3.15 -10.32 11.03
CA GLY A 18 -4.55 -9.91 11.20
C GLY A 18 -5.00 -8.87 10.18
N ILE A 19 -4.21 -7.81 9.98
CA ILE A 19 -4.51 -6.73 9.03
C ILE A 19 -4.50 -7.27 7.58
N THR A 20 -3.47 -8.01 7.21
CA THR A 20 -3.33 -8.52 5.83
C THR A 20 -4.39 -9.57 5.53
N LEU A 21 -4.72 -10.47 6.45
CA LEU A 21 -5.79 -11.45 6.24
C LEU A 21 -7.16 -10.75 6.05
N LEU A 22 -7.46 -9.76 6.88
CA LEU A 22 -8.70 -9.01 6.80
C LEU A 22 -8.84 -8.31 5.44
N VAL A 23 -7.81 -7.57 5.01
CA VAL A 23 -7.86 -6.86 3.72
C VAL A 23 -7.84 -7.84 2.56
N PHE A 24 -7.07 -8.92 2.63
CA PHE A 24 -7.07 -9.99 1.62
C PHE A 24 -8.47 -10.57 1.44
N ALA A 25 -9.19 -10.85 2.53
CA ALA A 25 -10.57 -11.31 2.48
C ALA A 25 -11.50 -10.27 1.84
N ILE A 26 -11.39 -8.98 2.23
CA ILE A 26 -12.21 -7.90 1.66
C ILE A 26 -11.98 -7.76 0.16
N VAL A 27 -10.73 -7.68 -0.29
CA VAL A 27 -10.37 -7.56 -1.72
C VAL A 27 -10.92 -8.75 -2.52
N ARG A 28 -11.02 -9.93 -1.90
CA ARG A 28 -11.57 -11.11 -2.56
C ARG A 28 -13.09 -11.19 -2.60
N LEU A 29 -13.76 -10.61 -1.61
CA LEU A 29 -15.23 -10.58 -1.50
C LEU A 29 -15.86 -9.36 -2.17
N THR A 30 -15.06 -8.38 -2.57
CA THR A 30 -15.55 -7.16 -3.23
C THR A 30 -16.12 -7.52 -4.62
N PRO A 31 -17.36 -7.11 -4.93
CA PRO A 31 -17.98 -7.40 -6.22
C PRO A 31 -17.27 -6.64 -7.36
N GLY A 32 -17.28 -7.22 -8.56
CA GLY A 32 -16.60 -6.63 -9.72
C GLY A 32 -15.09 -6.83 -9.69
N GLY A 33 -14.66 -7.94 -9.09
CA GLY A 33 -13.27 -8.35 -9.01
C GLY A 33 -12.64 -8.64 -10.37
N PRO A 34 -11.37 -9.08 -10.38
CA PRO A 34 -10.61 -9.25 -11.61
C PRO A 34 -11.15 -10.36 -12.51
N VAL A 35 -11.77 -11.41 -11.95
CA VAL A 35 -12.39 -12.49 -12.71
C VAL A 35 -13.60 -11.96 -13.48
N GLU A 36 -14.49 -11.22 -12.81
CA GLU A 36 -15.66 -10.61 -13.43
C GLU A 36 -15.28 -9.59 -14.50
N GLN A 37 -14.21 -8.82 -14.29
CA GLN A 37 -13.69 -7.90 -15.30
C GLN A 37 -13.11 -8.62 -16.52
N ALA A 38 -12.34 -9.69 -16.30
CA ALA A 38 -11.79 -10.50 -17.39
C ALA A 38 -12.92 -11.14 -18.22
N LEU A 39 -13.92 -11.73 -17.54
CA LEU A 39 -15.13 -12.25 -18.17
C LEU A 39 -15.88 -11.17 -18.94
N SER A 40 -16.08 -9.99 -18.33
CA SER A 40 -16.76 -8.86 -18.95
C SER A 40 -16.04 -8.32 -20.19
N ARG A 41 -14.70 -8.34 -20.20
CA ARG A 41 -13.90 -7.95 -21.37
C ARG A 41 -14.05 -8.96 -22.50
N LEU A 42 -13.96 -10.26 -22.19
CA LEU A 42 -14.20 -11.32 -23.18
C LEU A 42 -15.61 -11.21 -23.77
N MET A 43 -16.62 -10.95 -22.93
CA MET A 43 -17.99 -10.73 -23.37
C MET A 43 -18.15 -9.45 -24.20
N GLY A 44 -17.56 -8.33 -23.77
CA GLY A 44 -17.66 -7.03 -24.44
C GLY A 44 -16.94 -7.00 -25.80
N ASP A 45 -15.78 -7.64 -25.91
CA ASP A 45 -15.09 -7.85 -27.19
C ASP A 45 -15.82 -8.89 -28.06
N GLY A 46 -16.41 -9.92 -27.45
CA GLY A 46 -17.31 -10.86 -28.11
C GLY A 46 -18.54 -10.18 -28.73
N ALA A 47 -19.16 -9.23 -28.03
CA ALA A 47 -20.31 -8.45 -28.53
C ALA A 47 -19.94 -7.45 -29.64
N LYS A 48 -18.67 -7.01 -29.70
CA LYS A 48 -18.16 -6.21 -30.83
C LYS A 48 -17.80 -7.10 -32.04
N ARG A 49 -17.26 -8.30 -31.80
CA ARG A 49 -16.95 -9.30 -32.84
C ARG A 49 -18.18 -10.01 -33.39
N SER A 50 -19.28 -10.11 -32.63
CA SER A 50 -20.53 -10.76 -33.05
C SER A 50 -21.26 -10.03 -34.19
N ARG A 51 -20.84 -8.82 -34.57
CA ARG A 51 -21.29 -8.17 -35.81
C ARG A 51 -20.62 -8.75 -37.07
N ALA A 52 -19.57 -9.56 -36.92
CA ALA A 52 -18.81 -10.15 -38.03
C ALA A 52 -18.86 -11.69 -38.08
N GLU A 53 -18.91 -12.41 -36.95
CA GLU A 53 -19.00 -13.88 -36.94
C GLU A 53 -19.87 -14.41 -35.78
N ALA A 54 -20.86 -15.25 -36.11
CA ALA A 54 -21.63 -16.01 -35.15
C ALA A 54 -20.75 -17.13 -34.57
N GLY A 55 -20.35 -17.02 -33.30
CA GLY A 55 -19.62 -18.11 -32.64
C GLY A 55 -18.85 -17.78 -31.36
N PHE A 56 -18.69 -16.52 -30.97
CA PHE A 56 -18.01 -16.22 -29.70
C PHE A 56 -18.91 -16.65 -28.54
N SER A 57 -18.51 -17.75 -27.90
CA SER A 57 -19.29 -18.43 -26.90
C SER A 57 -18.32 -18.90 -25.82
N LEU A 58 -18.56 -18.43 -24.60
CA LEU A 58 -17.67 -18.60 -23.46
C LEU A 58 -17.80 -20.05 -22.99
N THR A 59 -16.68 -20.78 -22.87
CA THR A 59 -16.68 -22.19 -22.42
C THR A 59 -16.40 -22.30 -20.91
N ALA A 60 -16.86 -23.38 -20.28
CA ALA A 60 -16.58 -23.63 -18.85
C ALA A 60 -15.07 -23.72 -18.57
N ALA A 61 -14.31 -24.32 -19.50
CA ALA A 61 -12.86 -24.37 -19.47
C ALA A 61 -12.19 -22.98 -19.47
N GLN A 62 -12.70 -22.03 -20.26
CA GLN A 62 -12.17 -20.65 -20.28
C GLN A 62 -12.43 -19.92 -18.96
N VAL A 63 -13.62 -20.10 -18.36
CA VAL A 63 -13.92 -19.49 -17.05
C VAL A 63 -12.99 -20.04 -15.97
N LEU A 64 -12.76 -21.35 -15.99
CA LEU A 64 -11.84 -21.99 -15.05
C LEU A 64 -10.40 -21.50 -15.24
N GLU A 65 -9.96 -21.32 -16.48
CA GLU A 65 -8.62 -20.78 -16.78
C GLU A 65 -8.41 -19.39 -16.21
N ILE A 66 -9.40 -18.50 -16.35
CA ILE A 66 -9.38 -17.15 -15.76
C ILE A 66 -9.39 -17.24 -14.23
N GLU A 67 -10.23 -18.12 -13.66
CA GLU A 67 -10.29 -18.32 -12.21
C GLU A 67 -8.94 -18.78 -11.64
N GLU A 68 -8.26 -19.70 -12.33
CA GLU A 68 -6.92 -20.15 -12.00
C GLU A 68 -5.88 -19.05 -12.18
N GLU A 69 -5.93 -18.26 -13.25
CA GLU A 69 -5.00 -17.13 -13.49
C GLU A 69 -5.04 -16.12 -12.33
N PHE A 70 -6.23 -15.82 -11.81
CA PHE A 70 -6.42 -14.90 -10.70
C PHE A 70 -6.31 -15.56 -9.30
N ASP A 71 -5.92 -16.83 -9.22
CA ASP A 71 -5.84 -17.63 -8.00
C ASP A 71 -7.14 -17.62 -7.18
N ARG A 72 -8.28 -17.61 -7.89
CA ARG A 72 -9.64 -17.63 -7.32
C ARG A 72 -10.24 -19.03 -7.27
N ASP A 73 -9.48 -20.04 -7.68
CA ASP A 73 -9.85 -21.45 -7.65
C ASP A 73 -9.85 -22.06 -6.23
N LYS A 74 -9.26 -21.34 -5.27
CA LYS A 74 -9.03 -21.81 -3.90
C LYS A 74 -9.81 -20.97 -2.88
N GLY A 75 -10.14 -21.59 -1.75
CA GLY A 75 -10.72 -20.88 -0.61
C GLY A 75 -9.80 -19.76 -0.09
N ILE A 76 -10.40 -18.70 0.45
CA ILE A 76 -9.71 -17.46 0.88
C ILE A 76 -8.53 -17.77 1.81
N LEU A 77 -8.73 -18.65 2.81
CA LEU A 77 -7.69 -19.00 3.77
C LEU A 77 -6.50 -19.70 3.11
N ARG A 78 -6.74 -20.65 2.19
CA ARG A 78 -5.68 -21.35 1.48
C ARG A 78 -4.90 -20.37 0.60
N ALA A 79 -5.60 -19.54 -0.18
CA ALA A 79 -4.95 -18.55 -1.02
C ALA A 79 -4.17 -17.51 -0.22
N TYR A 80 -4.66 -17.12 0.96
CA TYR A 80 -3.92 -16.25 1.88
C TYR A 80 -2.65 -16.91 2.40
N LEU A 81 -2.70 -18.19 2.79
CA LEU A 81 -1.52 -18.93 3.22
C LEU A 81 -0.50 -19.12 2.10
N GLU A 82 -0.95 -19.27 0.85
CA GLU A 82 -0.08 -19.28 -0.34
C GLU A 82 0.56 -17.90 -0.57
N TRP A 83 -0.21 -16.81 -0.45
CA TRP A 83 0.32 -15.43 -0.53
C TRP A 83 1.32 -15.13 0.59
N LEU A 84 1.02 -15.57 1.82
CA LEU A 84 1.92 -15.47 2.96
C LEU A 84 3.19 -16.30 2.75
N GLY A 85 3.13 -17.36 1.95
CA GLY A 85 4.24 -18.29 1.75
C GLY A 85 4.32 -19.40 2.80
N ALA A 86 3.24 -19.63 3.54
CA ALA A 86 3.08 -20.74 4.48
C ALA A 86 2.65 -22.04 3.79
N LEU A 87 2.05 -21.95 2.60
CA LEU A 87 1.73 -23.08 1.72
C LEU A 87 2.38 -22.90 0.34
N PRO A 88 2.67 -23.99 -0.38
CA PRO A 88 3.17 -23.90 -1.75
C PRO A 88 2.07 -23.36 -2.66
N LYS A 89 2.43 -22.43 -3.54
CA LYS A 89 1.56 -21.87 -4.57
C LYS A 89 1.77 -22.64 -5.88
N ASP A 90 0.68 -22.86 -6.60
CA ASP A 90 0.72 -23.47 -7.94
C ASP A 90 1.24 -22.41 -8.93
N THR A 91 2.48 -22.55 -9.40
CA THR A 91 3.06 -21.69 -10.42
C THR A 91 3.04 -22.39 -11.78
N ASP A 92 3.25 -21.60 -12.84
CA ASP A 92 3.41 -22.13 -14.21
C ASP A 92 2.27 -23.06 -14.62
N LYS A 93 1.03 -22.59 -14.38
CA LYS A 93 -0.19 -23.36 -14.64
C LYS A 93 -0.49 -23.42 -16.13
N LEU A 94 -0.78 -24.61 -16.64
CA LEU A 94 -1.32 -24.79 -17.99
C LEU A 94 -2.39 -25.87 -17.99
N GLY A 95 -3.59 -25.52 -18.49
CA GLY A 95 -4.73 -26.42 -18.53
C GLY A 95 -5.15 -26.78 -19.96
N LYS A 96 -5.58 -28.02 -20.17
CA LYS A 96 -6.13 -28.49 -21.46
C LYS A 96 -7.20 -29.54 -21.26
N GLU A 97 -8.28 -29.43 -22.03
CA GLU A 97 -9.36 -30.43 -22.01
C GLU A 97 -8.91 -31.73 -22.68
N PHE A 98 -9.37 -32.86 -22.13
CA PHE A 98 -9.21 -34.17 -22.75
C PHE A 98 -10.08 -34.24 -24.01
N PRO A 99 -9.59 -34.81 -25.13
CA PRO A 99 -10.43 -35.08 -26.27
C PRO A 99 -11.55 -36.06 -25.91
N GLU A 100 -12.72 -35.92 -26.54
CA GLU A 100 -13.90 -36.75 -26.28
C GLU A 100 -13.56 -38.26 -26.30
N GLY A 101 -13.91 -38.94 -25.20
CA GLY A 101 -13.67 -40.38 -25.03
C GLY A 101 -12.22 -40.80 -24.80
N LYS A 102 -11.26 -39.86 -24.75
CA LYS A 102 -9.84 -40.18 -24.50
C LYS A 102 -9.45 -39.95 -23.04
N SER A 103 -8.52 -40.76 -22.56
CA SER A 103 -7.94 -40.65 -21.21
C SER A 103 -6.54 -40.03 -21.22
N GLU A 104 -6.05 -39.59 -22.38
CA GLU A 104 -4.72 -39.02 -22.52
C GLU A 104 -4.78 -37.66 -23.23
N VAL A 105 -4.03 -36.68 -22.74
CA VAL A 105 -3.89 -35.36 -23.35
C VAL A 105 -2.44 -34.89 -23.30
N LYS A 106 -1.97 -34.29 -24.39
CA LYS A 106 -0.63 -33.68 -24.47
C LYS A 106 -0.68 -32.22 -24.08
N ILE A 107 0.13 -31.84 -23.10
CA ILE A 107 0.29 -30.47 -22.59
C ILE A 107 1.77 -30.09 -22.72
N ALA A 108 2.02 -28.89 -23.24
CA ALA A 108 3.37 -28.34 -23.29
C ALA A 108 3.87 -28.01 -21.88
N LEU A 109 5.13 -28.30 -21.59
CA LEU A 109 5.78 -27.88 -20.35
C LEU A 109 6.08 -26.38 -20.42
N PRO A 110 5.46 -25.54 -19.55
CA PRO A 110 5.69 -24.10 -19.55
C PRO A 110 7.17 -23.74 -19.47
N GLY A 111 7.60 -22.83 -20.35
CA GLY A 111 9.00 -22.41 -20.45
C GLY A 111 9.91 -23.35 -21.24
N THR A 112 9.38 -24.42 -21.83
CA THR A 112 10.14 -25.35 -22.68
C THR A 112 9.40 -25.62 -24.00
N ILE A 113 10.08 -26.29 -24.93
CA ILE A 113 9.47 -26.81 -26.16
C ILE A 113 8.92 -28.24 -25.99
N ASP A 114 9.12 -28.84 -24.82
CA ASP A 114 8.79 -30.23 -24.57
C ASP A 114 7.30 -30.39 -24.24
N GLU A 115 6.73 -31.54 -24.60
CA GLU A 115 5.36 -31.90 -24.26
C GLU A 115 5.32 -33.12 -23.34
N VAL A 116 4.44 -33.08 -22.34
CA VAL A 116 4.14 -34.21 -21.47
C VAL A 116 2.73 -34.73 -21.75
N THR A 117 2.57 -36.05 -21.67
CA THR A 117 1.26 -36.69 -21.81
C THR A 117 0.69 -36.91 -20.42
N ILE A 118 -0.46 -36.32 -20.14
CA ILE A 118 -1.19 -36.55 -18.90
C ILE A 118 -2.20 -37.65 -19.14
N VAL A 119 -2.08 -38.73 -18.37
CA VAL A 119 -2.98 -39.90 -18.41
C VAL A 119 -3.92 -39.82 -17.21
N ARG A 120 -5.22 -39.87 -17.47
CA ARG A 120 -6.27 -39.86 -16.45
C ARG A 120 -6.64 -41.28 -16.05
N SER A 121 -6.74 -41.52 -14.75
CA SER A 121 -7.36 -42.70 -14.16
C SER A 121 -8.43 -42.25 -13.16
N GLY A 122 -9.66 -42.08 -13.65
CA GLY A 122 -10.76 -41.50 -12.86
C GLY A 122 -10.51 -40.02 -12.57
N GLU A 123 -10.32 -39.68 -11.29
CA GLU A 123 -10.00 -38.33 -10.80
C GLU A 123 -8.49 -38.09 -10.63
N THR A 124 -7.67 -39.13 -10.82
CA THR A 124 -6.21 -39.02 -10.68
C THR A 124 -5.55 -38.73 -12.03
N ALA A 125 -4.46 -37.96 -11.99
CA ALA A 125 -3.61 -37.66 -13.14
C ALA A 125 -2.23 -38.30 -12.93
N ALA A 126 -1.68 -38.91 -13.97
CA ALA A 126 -0.29 -39.33 -14.03
C ALA A 126 0.42 -38.61 -15.18
N ILE A 127 1.61 -38.09 -14.94
CA ILE A 127 2.45 -37.44 -15.95
C ILE A 127 3.33 -38.51 -16.61
N ARG A 128 3.25 -38.63 -17.94
CA ARG A 128 4.13 -39.48 -18.76
C ARG A 128 4.98 -38.58 -19.65
N ALA A 129 6.29 -38.58 -19.40
CA ALA A 129 7.28 -37.79 -20.12
C ALA A 129 7.96 -38.60 -21.24
N PRO A 130 8.32 -37.98 -22.37
CA PRO A 130 9.25 -38.57 -23.35
C PRO A 130 10.64 -38.80 -22.74
N GLU A 131 11.43 -39.71 -23.32
CA GLU A 131 12.82 -39.95 -22.88
C GLU A 131 13.66 -38.66 -22.96
N GLY A 132 14.34 -38.32 -21.86
CA GLY A 132 15.19 -37.12 -21.75
C GLY A 132 14.49 -35.87 -21.20
N VAL A 133 13.17 -35.89 -21.01
CA VAL A 133 12.41 -34.75 -20.45
C VAL A 133 12.26 -34.91 -18.93
N SER A 134 12.76 -33.94 -18.16
CA SER A 134 12.60 -33.94 -16.70
C SER A 134 11.24 -33.38 -16.29
N THR A 135 10.46 -34.16 -15.55
CA THR A 135 9.20 -33.74 -14.92
C THR A 135 9.36 -33.49 -13.42
N GLU A 136 10.59 -33.30 -12.94
CA GLU A 136 10.85 -33.14 -11.51
C GLU A 136 10.17 -31.87 -10.96
N GLY A 137 9.35 -32.05 -9.92
CA GLY A 137 8.59 -30.99 -9.29
C GLY A 137 7.33 -30.55 -10.04
N TRP A 138 6.98 -31.18 -11.16
CA TRP A 138 5.70 -30.96 -11.84
C TRP A 138 4.63 -31.89 -11.29
N GLU A 139 3.45 -31.33 -11.05
CA GLU A 139 2.26 -32.06 -10.62
C GLU A 139 1.12 -31.83 -11.63
N ALA A 140 0.23 -32.81 -11.74
CA ALA A 140 -0.95 -32.71 -12.57
C ALA A 140 -2.19 -33.02 -11.74
N ARG A 141 -3.26 -32.26 -11.97
CA ARG A 141 -4.59 -32.53 -11.43
C ARG A 141 -5.60 -32.65 -12.56
N VAL A 142 -6.63 -33.46 -12.35
CA VAL A 142 -7.77 -33.51 -13.26
C VAL A 142 -8.95 -32.79 -12.63
N VAL A 143 -9.60 -31.93 -13.40
CA VAL A 143 -10.85 -31.27 -13.03
C VAL A 143 -11.99 -31.98 -13.76
N SER A 144 -13.00 -32.41 -13.02
CA SER A 144 -14.16 -33.10 -13.59
C SER A 144 -15.08 -32.13 -14.34
N PRO A 145 -15.88 -32.64 -15.30
CA PRO A 145 -16.96 -31.85 -15.93
C PRO A 145 -17.90 -31.20 -14.92
N ASP A 146 -18.27 -31.93 -13.86
CA ASP A 146 -19.19 -31.44 -12.84
C ASP A 146 -18.60 -30.28 -12.04
N GLU A 147 -17.32 -30.36 -11.67
CA GLU A 147 -16.62 -29.27 -10.98
C GLU A 147 -16.50 -28.02 -11.88
N GLN A 148 -16.20 -28.21 -13.17
CA GLN A 148 -16.18 -27.13 -14.14
C GLN A 148 -17.55 -26.45 -14.26
N LEU A 149 -18.63 -27.23 -14.27
CA LEU A 149 -19.99 -26.69 -14.34
C LEU A 149 -20.36 -25.91 -13.08
N GLN A 150 -19.99 -26.40 -11.88
CA GLN A 150 -20.21 -25.68 -10.62
C GLN A 150 -19.46 -24.34 -10.59
N ARG A 151 -18.20 -24.33 -11.04
CA ARG A 151 -17.39 -23.10 -11.12
C ARG A 151 -17.94 -22.14 -12.18
N TRP A 152 -18.40 -22.64 -13.31
CA TRP A 152 -19.11 -21.85 -14.31
C TRP A 152 -20.34 -21.15 -13.72
N GLN A 153 -21.21 -21.90 -13.04
CA GLN A 153 -22.44 -21.38 -12.43
C GLN A 153 -22.16 -20.31 -11.36
N ARG A 154 -21.03 -20.39 -10.66
CA ARG A 154 -20.60 -19.38 -9.68
C ARG A 154 -20.43 -17.99 -10.28
N TRP A 155 -19.96 -17.92 -11.52
CA TRP A 155 -19.63 -16.66 -12.20
C TRP A 155 -20.70 -16.24 -13.21
N VAL A 156 -21.39 -17.21 -13.79
CA VAL A 156 -22.41 -17.02 -14.82
C VAL A 156 -23.76 -17.41 -14.20
N ASP A 157 -24.43 -16.43 -13.58
CA ASP A 157 -25.73 -16.56 -12.88
C ASP A 157 -26.90 -16.82 -13.86
N GLY A 158 -26.83 -17.92 -14.62
CA GLY A 158 -27.84 -18.34 -15.61
C GLY A 158 -28.02 -17.39 -16.81
N SER A 159 -27.28 -16.28 -16.85
CA SER A 159 -27.39 -15.23 -17.87
C SER A 159 -26.88 -15.64 -19.24
N MET A 160 -26.12 -16.75 -19.34
CA MET A 160 -25.61 -17.29 -20.59
C MET A 160 -25.81 -18.80 -20.70
N PRO A 161 -26.24 -19.30 -21.87
CA PRO A 161 -26.34 -20.72 -22.12
C PRO A 161 -24.95 -21.36 -22.23
N LEU A 162 -24.80 -22.55 -21.63
CA LEU A 162 -23.60 -23.36 -21.80
C LEU A 162 -23.48 -23.78 -23.27
N THR A 163 -22.35 -23.49 -23.91
CA THR A 163 -22.17 -23.75 -25.35
C THR A 163 -21.89 -25.23 -25.63
N LYS A 164 -21.01 -25.82 -24.83
CA LYS A 164 -20.60 -27.22 -24.91
C LYS A 164 -20.51 -27.76 -23.48
N MET A 165 -20.92 -29.00 -23.28
CA MET A 165 -20.65 -29.68 -22.02
C MET A 165 -19.13 -29.82 -21.83
N PRO A 166 -18.57 -29.43 -20.66
CA PRO A 166 -17.16 -29.55 -20.41
C PRO A 166 -16.74 -31.02 -20.43
N GLU A 167 -15.59 -31.29 -21.03
CA GLU A 167 -14.91 -32.58 -20.85
C GLU A 167 -14.01 -32.50 -19.61
N TYR A 168 -13.42 -33.63 -19.22
CA TYR A 168 -12.38 -33.59 -18.19
C TYR A 168 -11.27 -32.62 -18.63
N ARG A 169 -10.67 -31.89 -17.68
CA ARG A 169 -9.55 -30.99 -17.95
C ARG A 169 -8.33 -31.40 -17.12
N ALA A 170 -7.19 -31.56 -17.77
CA ALA A 170 -5.92 -31.72 -17.07
C ALA A 170 -5.31 -30.34 -16.82
N VAL A 171 -4.81 -30.11 -15.63
CA VAL A 171 -4.06 -28.91 -15.24
C VAL A 171 -2.69 -29.35 -14.77
N LEU A 172 -1.66 -28.93 -15.50
CA LEU A 172 -0.26 -29.10 -15.16
C LEU A 172 0.21 -27.87 -14.37
N PHE A 173 0.88 -28.07 -13.25
CA PHE A 173 1.38 -26.98 -12.42
C PHE A 173 2.64 -27.37 -11.66
N ARG A 174 3.34 -26.38 -11.12
CA ARG A 174 4.53 -26.58 -10.30
C ARG A 174 4.31 -25.98 -8.91
N PRO A 175 4.20 -26.78 -7.83
CA PRO A 175 4.10 -26.23 -6.48
C PRO A 175 5.43 -25.58 -6.07
N LYS A 176 5.38 -24.31 -5.68
CA LYS A 176 6.55 -23.54 -5.23
C LYS A 176 6.21 -22.64 -4.04
N TYR A 177 7.10 -22.61 -3.04
CA TYR A 177 7.03 -21.60 -1.98
C TYR A 177 7.53 -20.26 -2.52
N ALA A 178 6.61 -19.33 -2.73
CA ALA A 178 6.90 -18.03 -3.35
C ALA A 178 5.99 -16.91 -2.80
N GLY A 179 5.90 -16.81 -1.47
CA GLY A 179 5.12 -15.79 -0.79
C GLY A 179 5.96 -14.86 0.09
N LEU A 180 5.28 -14.11 0.95
CA LEU A 180 5.86 -13.08 1.81
C LEU A 180 7.00 -13.60 2.69
N LEU A 181 6.84 -14.81 3.26
CA LEU A 181 7.86 -15.46 4.10
C LEU A 181 9.15 -15.79 3.35
N GLN A 182 9.10 -15.92 2.02
CA GLN A 182 10.26 -16.10 1.16
C GLN A 182 10.81 -14.77 0.61
N GLY A 183 10.25 -13.63 1.02
CA GLY A 183 10.64 -12.30 0.56
C GLY A 183 10.03 -11.89 -0.78
N SER A 184 8.97 -12.57 -1.23
CA SER A 184 8.26 -12.24 -2.47
C SER A 184 6.88 -11.66 -2.16
N LEU A 185 6.57 -10.51 -2.75
CA LEU A 185 5.22 -9.94 -2.77
C LEU A 185 4.44 -10.35 -4.05
N GLY A 186 5.04 -11.21 -4.88
CA GLY A 186 4.52 -11.57 -6.18
C GLY A 186 4.80 -10.52 -7.26
N PHE A 187 4.07 -10.63 -8.35
CA PHE A 187 4.18 -9.78 -9.53
C PHE A 187 2.89 -9.01 -9.72
N SER A 188 3.01 -7.76 -10.18
CA SER A 188 1.89 -6.98 -10.64
C SER A 188 1.19 -7.70 -11.79
N ARG A 189 -0.13 -7.87 -11.70
CA ARG A 189 -0.89 -8.49 -12.79
C ARG A 189 -1.01 -7.53 -13.98
N LYS A 190 -0.95 -6.22 -13.73
CA LYS A 190 -1.08 -5.19 -14.76
C LYS A 190 0.22 -4.92 -15.51
N TYR A 191 1.33 -4.75 -14.77
CA TYR A 191 2.62 -4.34 -15.29
C TYR A 191 3.58 -5.52 -15.48
N GLN A 192 3.29 -6.68 -14.88
CA GLN A 192 4.16 -7.87 -14.87
C GLN A 192 5.53 -7.65 -14.21
N ASP A 193 5.67 -6.56 -13.47
CA ASP A 193 6.87 -6.24 -12.68
C ASP A 193 6.76 -6.82 -11.26
N PRO A 194 7.89 -7.15 -10.60
CA PRO A 194 7.90 -7.55 -9.20
C PRO A 194 7.32 -6.44 -8.31
N VAL A 195 6.36 -6.78 -7.44
CA VAL A 195 5.73 -5.79 -6.54
C VAL A 195 6.76 -5.13 -5.62
N TRP A 196 7.76 -5.91 -5.19
CA TRP A 196 8.83 -5.40 -4.34
C TRP A 196 9.65 -4.29 -5.00
N THR A 197 10.01 -4.44 -6.28
CA THR A 197 10.78 -3.42 -7.01
C THR A 197 9.94 -2.17 -7.26
N MET A 198 8.67 -2.36 -7.65
CA MET A 198 7.72 -1.25 -7.78
C MET A 198 7.66 -0.45 -6.49
N ILE A 199 7.50 -1.08 -5.33
CA ILE A 199 7.47 -0.35 -4.04
C ILE A 199 8.80 0.38 -3.79
N LEU A 200 9.93 -0.32 -3.90
CA LEU A 200 11.25 0.26 -3.59
C LEU A 200 11.60 1.47 -4.43
N GLU A 201 11.18 1.53 -5.68
CA GLU A 201 11.44 2.67 -6.56
C GLU A 201 10.66 3.93 -6.15
N ARG A 202 9.50 3.79 -5.50
CA ARG A 202 8.67 4.94 -5.05
C ARG A 202 8.97 5.36 -3.61
N MET A 203 9.55 4.46 -2.81
CA MET A 203 9.90 4.72 -1.41
C MET A 203 10.79 5.95 -1.18
N PRO A 204 11.89 6.20 -1.94
CA PRO A 204 12.74 7.36 -1.73
C PRO A 204 11.99 8.69 -1.84
N VAL A 205 11.09 8.80 -2.82
CA VAL A 205 10.27 10.01 -3.04
C VAL A 205 9.38 10.25 -1.83
N SER A 206 8.60 9.25 -1.42
CA SER A 206 7.66 9.39 -0.30
C SER A 206 8.35 9.56 1.05
N LEU A 207 9.47 8.90 1.28
CA LEU A 207 10.32 9.12 2.47
C LEU A 207 10.89 10.54 2.51
N THR A 208 11.25 11.12 1.37
CA THR A 208 11.77 12.49 1.29
C THR A 208 10.68 13.49 1.66
N PHE A 209 9.49 13.40 1.03
CA PHE A 209 8.36 14.26 1.36
C PHE A 209 7.93 14.10 2.82
N GLY A 210 7.79 12.86 3.28
CA GLY A 210 7.43 12.56 4.67
C GLY A 210 8.45 13.09 5.67
N GLY A 211 9.73 12.79 5.47
CA GLY A 211 10.82 13.18 6.36
C GLY A 211 10.99 14.70 6.46
N ILE A 212 11.02 15.40 5.32
CA ILE A 212 11.11 16.87 5.30
C ILE A 212 9.85 17.47 5.92
N SER A 213 8.66 16.91 5.66
CA SER A 213 7.41 17.41 6.23
C SER A 213 7.43 17.32 7.75
N LEU A 214 7.88 16.18 8.29
CA LEU A 214 8.04 15.97 9.72
C LEU A 214 9.00 17.01 10.31
N VAL A 215 10.18 17.21 9.70
CA VAL A 215 11.14 18.21 10.18
C VAL A 215 10.53 19.62 10.17
N LEU A 216 9.89 20.03 9.08
CA LEU A 216 9.30 21.37 8.96
C LEU A 216 8.16 21.58 9.97
N ILE A 217 7.26 20.61 10.10
CA ILE A 217 6.14 20.67 11.06
C ILE A 217 6.68 20.86 12.47
N TYR A 218 7.66 20.06 12.91
CA TYR A 218 8.17 20.15 14.27
C TYR A 218 9.02 21.40 14.48
N ALA A 219 9.88 21.75 13.52
CA ALA A 219 10.78 22.91 13.61
C ALA A 219 10.02 24.25 13.61
N ILE A 220 8.88 24.34 12.93
CA ILE A 220 8.09 25.58 12.83
C ILE A 220 6.99 25.59 13.88
N CYS A 221 6.20 24.52 14.00
CA CYS A 221 4.99 24.52 14.81
C CYS A 221 5.27 24.43 16.32
N LEU A 222 6.34 23.73 16.75
CA LEU A 222 6.64 23.66 18.19
C LEU A 222 7.07 25.03 18.73
N PRO A 223 8.05 25.75 18.13
CA PRO A 223 8.40 27.09 18.58
C PRO A 223 7.23 28.07 18.47
N LEU A 224 6.47 28.01 17.37
CA LEU A 224 5.30 28.87 17.19
C LEU A 224 4.24 28.62 18.27
N GLY A 225 3.93 27.35 18.57
CA GLY A 225 2.99 26.96 19.63
C GLY A 225 3.45 27.43 21.01
N VAL A 226 4.76 27.30 21.30
CA VAL A 226 5.37 27.81 22.54
C VAL A 226 5.20 29.32 22.65
N VAL A 227 5.55 30.06 21.60
CA VAL A 227 5.43 31.53 21.56
C VAL A 227 3.97 31.96 21.73
N LYS A 228 3.02 31.27 21.08
CA LYS A 228 1.58 31.54 21.18
C LYS A 228 1.01 31.28 22.58
N ALA A 229 1.49 30.26 23.27
CA ALA A 229 1.07 29.97 24.65
C ALA A 229 1.62 31.01 25.63
N ILE A 230 2.89 31.39 25.50
CA ILE A 230 3.52 32.41 26.36
C ILE A 230 2.88 33.79 26.14
N LYS A 231 2.61 34.15 24.89
CA LYS A 231 1.99 35.42 24.50
C LYS A 231 0.51 35.25 24.19
N HIS A 232 -0.20 34.46 25.00
CA HIS A 232 -1.63 34.22 24.82
C HIS A 232 -2.41 35.54 24.76
N ARG A 233 -3.37 35.66 23.82
CA ARG A 233 -4.16 36.89 23.54
C ARG A 233 -3.37 38.07 22.98
N SER A 234 -2.10 37.91 22.63
CA SER A 234 -1.35 38.95 21.92
C SER A 234 -1.71 39.01 20.43
N TRP A 235 -1.34 40.10 19.76
CA TRP A 235 -1.49 40.22 18.32
C TRP A 235 -0.75 39.12 17.54
N LEU A 236 0.40 38.65 18.05
CA LEU A 236 1.15 37.53 17.46
C LEU A 236 0.35 36.24 17.53
N ASP A 237 -0.37 36.00 18.64
CA ASP A 237 -1.25 34.85 18.78
C ASP A 237 -2.40 34.94 17.77
N SER A 238 -3.07 36.08 17.66
CA SER A 238 -4.18 36.28 16.73
C SER A 238 -3.76 36.18 15.25
N LEU A 239 -2.67 36.85 14.86
CA LEU A 239 -2.19 36.85 13.47
C LEU A 239 -1.71 35.46 13.04
N SER A 240 -0.90 34.80 13.88
CA SER A 240 -0.45 33.45 13.56
C SER A 240 -1.61 32.45 13.53
N SER A 241 -2.64 32.62 14.38
CA SER A 241 -3.88 31.83 14.30
C SER A 241 -4.57 32.03 12.96
N LEU A 242 -4.72 33.28 12.51
CA LEU A 242 -5.33 33.58 11.21
C LEU A 242 -4.58 32.89 10.07
N VAL A 243 -3.24 32.94 10.09
CA VAL A 243 -2.41 32.29 9.05
C VAL A 243 -2.55 30.77 9.09
N VAL A 244 -2.39 30.13 10.26
CA VAL A 244 -2.44 28.65 10.33
C VAL A 244 -3.84 28.11 10.07
N PHE A 245 -4.90 28.76 10.58
CA PHE A 245 -6.28 28.34 10.31
C PHE A 245 -6.72 28.68 8.88
N GLY A 246 -6.23 29.79 8.32
CA GLY A 246 -6.43 30.11 6.91
C GLY A 246 -5.83 29.05 5.99
N GLY A 247 -4.60 28.61 6.29
CA GLY A 247 -3.98 27.48 5.59
C GLY A 247 -4.75 26.17 5.77
N TYR A 248 -5.18 25.87 7.00
CA TYR A 248 -5.95 24.66 7.31
C TYR A 248 -7.29 24.57 6.56
N ALA A 249 -7.94 25.71 6.29
CA ALA A 249 -9.20 25.75 5.56
C ALA A 249 -9.07 25.33 4.08
N ILE A 250 -7.85 25.36 3.52
CA ILE A 250 -7.59 25.03 2.13
C ILE A 250 -7.10 23.57 2.04
N PRO A 251 -7.79 22.69 1.30
CA PRO A 251 -7.28 21.35 1.02
C PRO A 251 -5.92 21.41 0.31
N GLY A 252 -4.93 20.63 0.75
CA GLY A 252 -3.56 20.70 0.23
C GLY A 252 -3.46 20.52 -1.30
N TYR A 253 -4.26 19.63 -1.89
CA TYR A 253 -4.29 19.44 -3.34
C TYR A 253 -4.91 20.63 -4.09
N ALA A 254 -5.92 21.30 -3.51
CA ALA A 254 -6.55 22.47 -4.09
C ALA A 254 -5.60 23.68 -4.04
N LEU A 255 -4.88 23.84 -2.92
CA LEU A 255 -3.76 24.76 -2.84
C LEU A 255 -2.72 24.45 -3.93
N GLY A 256 -2.38 23.17 -4.11
CA GLY A 256 -1.43 22.72 -5.13
C GLY A 256 -1.84 23.13 -6.53
N ALA A 257 -3.10 22.93 -6.91
CA ALA A 257 -3.61 23.34 -8.21
C ALA A 257 -3.45 24.86 -8.44
N LEU A 258 -3.72 25.68 -7.43
CA LEU A 258 -3.50 27.13 -7.52
C LEU A 258 -2.01 27.48 -7.62
N LEU A 259 -1.16 26.86 -6.80
CA LEU A 259 0.29 27.09 -6.81
C LEU A 259 0.91 26.72 -8.15
N VAL A 260 0.51 25.60 -8.75
CA VAL A 260 0.96 25.19 -10.09
C VAL A 260 0.54 26.22 -11.14
N VAL A 261 -0.71 26.68 -11.15
CA VAL A 261 -1.20 27.64 -12.14
C VAL A 261 -0.45 28.98 -12.06
N TYR A 262 -0.31 29.55 -10.86
CA TYR A 262 0.26 30.89 -10.71
C TYR A 262 1.78 30.89 -10.61
N LEU A 263 2.36 30.05 -9.76
CA LEU A 263 3.78 30.10 -9.46
C LEU A 263 4.62 29.26 -10.42
N ALA A 264 4.09 28.16 -10.95
CA ALA A 264 4.80 27.33 -11.91
C ALA A 264 4.47 27.69 -13.38
N ALA A 265 3.19 27.71 -13.77
CA ALA A 265 2.81 27.93 -15.16
C ALA A 265 2.89 29.40 -15.58
N LYS A 266 2.27 30.31 -14.82
CA LYS A 266 2.22 31.74 -15.20
C LYS A 266 3.54 32.46 -14.94
N TRP A 267 4.10 32.34 -13.74
CA TRP A 267 5.31 33.07 -13.35
C TRP A 267 6.61 32.29 -13.48
N ARG A 268 6.55 30.96 -13.65
CA ARG A 268 7.73 30.10 -13.89
C ARG A 268 8.79 30.19 -12.78
N TRP A 269 8.35 30.47 -11.55
CA TRP A 269 9.22 30.53 -10.37
C TRP A 269 9.60 29.13 -9.86
N PHE A 270 8.78 28.13 -10.13
CA PHE A 270 8.96 26.74 -9.69
C PHE A 270 8.61 25.76 -10.81
N ALA A 271 8.96 24.49 -10.62
CA ALA A 271 8.64 23.43 -11.57
C ALA A 271 7.12 23.19 -11.66
N LEU A 272 6.67 22.76 -12.84
CA LEU A 272 5.28 22.34 -13.08
C LEU A 272 4.96 21.02 -12.37
N GLY A 273 5.96 20.14 -12.24
CA GLY A 273 5.82 18.82 -11.64
C GLY A 273 7.13 18.05 -11.64
N GLY A 274 7.04 16.77 -11.28
CA GLY A 274 8.18 15.87 -11.14
C GLY A 274 8.96 16.07 -9.85
N PHE A 275 9.73 15.06 -9.48
CA PHE A 275 10.54 15.06 -8.25
C PHE A 275 11.94 15.68 -8.45
N ILE A 276 12.51 15.52 -9.65
CA ILE A 276 13.84 16.01 -10.06
C ILE A 276 13.78 16.42 -11.53
N GLY A 277 14.69 17.30 -11.96
CA GLY A 277 14.87 17.67 -13.36
C GLY A 277 15.63 16.63 -14.19
N ASP A 278 15.53 16.73 -15.52
CA ASP A 278 16.13 15.77 -16.46
C ASP A 278 17.66 15.66 -16.33
N ASP A 279 18.34 16.79 -16.08
CA ASP A 279 19.79 16.86 -15.96
C ASP A 279 20.32 16.50 -14.55
N PHE A 280 19.44 16.12 -13.61
CA PHE A 280 19.78 15.96 -12.18
C PHE A 280 21.01 15.08 -11.94
N ALA A 281 21.15 13.99 -12.70
CA ALA A 281 22.27 13.06 -12.56
C ALA A 281 23.65 13.73 -12.75
N THR A 282 23.72 14.73 -13.64
CA THR A 282 24.96 15.41 -14.03
C THR A 282 25.31 16.63 -13.17
N LEU A 283 24.37 17.07 -12.31
CA LEU A 283 24.55 18.26 -11.47
C LEU A 283 25.56 18.02 -10.33
N SER A 284 26.25 19.10 -9.94
CA SER A 284 27.01 19.15 -8.70
C SER A 284 26.09 19.00 -7.48
N LEU A 285 26.63 18.72 -6.30
CA LEU A 285 25.81 18.57 -5.09
C LEU A 285 24.95 19.81 -4.77
N ALA A 286 25.52 21.01 -4.97
CA ALA A 286 24.76 22.26 -4.84
C ALA A 286 23.67 22.39 -5.92
N GLY A 287 23.97 21.96 -7.15
CA GLY A 287 22.99 21.90 -8.24
C GLY A 287 21.82 20.96 -7.93
N LYS A 288 22.11 19.76 -7.43
CA LYS A 288 21.10 18.78 -6.99
C LYS A 288 20.20 19.32 -5.89
N LEU A 289 20.76 20.00 -4.88
CA LEU A 289 19.96 20.61 -3.81
C LEU A 289 19.06 21.74 -4.35
N LYS A 290 19.57 22.55 -5.28
CA LYS A 290 18.79 23.61 -5.91
C LYS A 290 17.66 23.05 -6.76
N ASP A 291 17.94 22.02 -7.55
CA ASP A 291 16.95 21.33 -8.39
C ASP A 291 15.86 20.71 -7.51
N LEU A 292 16.26 19.97 -6.47
CA LEU A 292 15.34 19.37 -5.52
C LEU A 292 14.46 20.44 -4.85
N ALA A 293 15.03 21.57 -4.43
CA ALA A 293 14.25 22.68 -3.87
C ALA A 293 13.27 23.27 -4.90
N TYR A 294 13.70 23.43 -6.16
CA TYR A 294 12.88 23.96 -7.25
C TYR A 294 11.66 23.09 -7.55
N HIS A 295 11.82 21.76 -7.50
CA HIS A 295 10.74 20.79 -7.71
C HIS A 295 9.88 20.55 -6.47
N MET A 296 10.49 20.51 -5.28
CA MET A 296 9.78 20.09 -4.06
C MET A 296 9.06 21.21 -3.33
N THR A 297 9.43 22.49 -3.50
CA THR A 297 8.90 23.57 -2.65
C THR A 297 7.38 23.65 -2.66
N LEU A 298 6.75 23.64 -3.84
CA LEU A 298 5.30 23.75 -3.95
C LEU A 298 4.56 22.52 -3.39
N PRO A 299 4.90 21.26 -3.79
CA PRO A 299 4.25 20.11 -3.19
C PRO A 299 4.50 20.02 -1.68
N MET A 300 5.70 20.36 -1.20
CA MET A 300 6.01 20.38 0.24
C MET A 300 5.10 21.33 1.02
N LEU A 301 4.81 22.53 0.50
CA LEU A 301 3.86 23.45 1.13
C LEU A 301 2.47 22.82 1.24
N CYS A 302 2.01 22.14 0.19
CA CYS A 302 0.74 21.42 0.18
C CYS A 302 0.70 20.27 1.19
N TYR A 303 1.81 19.56 1.39
CA TYR A 303 1.91 18.47 2.37
C TYR A 303 1.82 18.95 3.82
N VAL A 304 2.38 20.12 4.13
CA VAL A 304 2.48 20.60 5.53
C VAL A 304 1.36 21.56 5.95
N VAL A 305 0.66 22.20 5.01
CA VAL A 305 -0.27 23.32 5.29
C VAL A 305 -1.33 22.97 6.33
N SER A 306 -1.96 21.80 6.22
CA SER A 306 -3.02 21.38 7.17
C SER A 306 -2.46 20.96 8.53
N SER A 307 -1.29 20.32 8.54
CA SER A 307 -0.63 19.86 9.77
C SER A 307 -0.14 21.02 10.64
N PHE A 308 0.15 22.19 10.05
CA PHE A 308 0.63 23.34 10.80
C PHE A 308 -0.37 23.83 11.84
N ALA A 309 -1.66 23.89 11.50
CA ALA A 309 -2.70 24.29 12.46
C ALA A 309 -2.82 23.29 13.60
N MET A 310 -2.94 22.00 13.27
CA MET A 310 -3.10 20.94 14.27
C MET A 310 -1.91 20.88 15.23
N MET A 311 -0.68 20.81 14.72
CA MET A 311 0.52 20.70 15.58
C MET A 311 0.77 21.98 16.40
N THR A 312 0.60 23.16 15.81
CA THR A 312 0.79 24.44 16.53
C THR A 312 -0.20 24.57 17.68
N MET A 313 -1.46 24.23 17.44
CA MET A 313 -2.52 24.31 18.45
C MET A 313 -2.36 23.22 19.51
N LEU A 314 -1.94 22.01 19.12
CA LEU A 314 -1.63 20.94 20.06
C LEU A 314 -0.53 21.39 21.05
N MET A 315 0.59 21.92 20.56
CA MET A 315 1.65 22.45 21.42
C MET A 315 1.16 23.62 22.28
N LYS A 316 0.42 24.57 21.68
CA LYS A 316 -0.11 25.74 22.41
C LYS A 316 -1.00 25.33 23.58
N ASN A 317 -2.00 24.49 23.32
CA ASN A 317 -3.01 24.12 24.31
C ASN A 317 -2.36 23.31 25.44
N ASN A 318 -1.54 22.31 25.10
CA ASN A 318 -0.81 21.53 26.11
C ASN A 318 0.14 22.39 26.95
N LEU A 319 0.77 23.41 26.37
CA LEU A 319 1.60 24.34 27.15
C LEU A 319 0.78 25.25 28.04
N MET A 320 -0.33 25.79 27.56
CA MET A 320 -1.22 26.62 28.37
C MET A 320 -1.76 25.87 29.58
N ASP A 321 -2.20 24.62 29.40
CA ASP A 321 -2.73 23.79 30.50
C ASP A 321 -1.63 23.53 31.54
N ASN A 322 -0.41 23.23 31.09
CA ASN A 322 0.71 22.99 32.00
C ASN A 322 1.20 24.27 32.69
N LEU A 323 1.14 25.44 32.04
CA LEU A 323 1.46 26.73 32.67
C LEU A 323 0.45 27.09 33.77
N ALA A 324 -0.80 26.66 33.65
CA ALA A 324 -1.83 26.87 34.65
C ALA A 324 -1.71 25.93 35.87
N ALA A 325 -0.88 24.88 35.78
CA ALA A 325 -0.77 23.83 36.80
C ALA A 325 -0.03 24.27 38.08
N ASP A 326 -0.41 23.69 39.21
CA ASP A 326 0.09 24.06 40.55
C ASP A 326 1.60 23.86 40.71
N TYR A 327 2.19 22.85 40.05
CA TYR A 327 3.63 22.62 40.12
C TYR A 327 4.44 23.77 39.46
N VAL A 328 3.90 24.42 38.43
CA VAL A 328 4.53 25.58 37.79
C VAL A 328 4.38 26.82 38.68
N ARG A 329 3.18 27.04 39.23
CA ARG A 329 2.93 28.13 40.19
C ARG A 329 3.84 28.02 41.41
N THR A 330 4.00 26.81 41.94
CA THR A 330 4.90 26.51 43.06
C THR A 330 6.36 26.78 42.70
N ALA A 331 6.81 26.40 41.50
CA ALA A 331 8.17 26.67 41.05
C ALA A 331 8.47 28.17 40.97
N ILE A 332 7.51 28.95 40.45
CA ILE A 332 7.62 30.42 40.38
C ILE A 332 7.62 31.03 41.79
N ALA A 333 6.74 30.56 42.69
CA ALA A 333 6.67 31.03 44.07
C ALA A 333 7.97 30.75 44.86
N LYS A 334 8.69 29.68 44.52
CA LYS A 334 10.03 29.37 45.06
C LYS A 334 11.16 30.21 44.44
N GLY A 335 10.85 31.21 43.63
CA GLY A 335 11.83 32.13 43.02
C GLY A 335 12.35 31.71 41.65
N THR A 336 11.77 30.68 41.01
CA THR A 336 12.19 30.30 39.65
C THR A 336 11.69 31.34 38.64
N GLY A 337 12.59 31.89 37.83
CA GLY A 337 12.21 32.84 36.77
C GLY A 337 11.23 32.22 35.76
N PHE A 338 10.32 33.04 35.20
CA PHE A 338 9.25 32.58 34.32
C PHE A 338 9.74 31.76 33.12
N ARG A 339 10.84 32.18 32.46
CA ARG A 339 11.43 31.41 31.34
C ARG A 339 11.88 30.01 31.77
N THR A 340 12.48 29.90 32.95
CA THR A 340 12.90 28.62 33.52
C THR A 340 11.69 27.77 33.88
N ALA A 341 10.64 28.37 34.46
CA ALA A 341 9.37 27.70 34.74
C ALA A 341 8.75 27.11 33.45
N VAL A 342 8.74 27.88 32.36
CA VAL A 342 8.21 27.45 31.06
C VAL A 342 9.01 26.28 30.49
N PHE A 343 10.32 26.45 30.25
CA PHE A 343 11.10 25.45 29.50
C PHE A 343 11.54 24.24 30.32
N ARG A 344 11.75 24.41 31.63
CA ARG A 344 12.24 23.33 32.50
C ARG A 344 11.10 22.53 33.15
N HIS A 345 9.93 23.14 33.33
CA HIS A 345 8.80 22.48 34.00
C HIS A 345 7.62 22.28 33.05
N ALA A 346 7.02 23.35 32.53
CA ALA A 346 5.79 23.23 31.73
C ALA A 346 6.01 22.49 30.40
N PHE A 347 6.97 22.94 29.58
CA PHE A 347 7.25 22.41 28.24
C PHE A 347 7.57 20.91 28.24
N ARG A 348 8.33 20.45 29.24
CA ARG A 348 8.69 19.02 29.36
C ARG A 348 7.46 18.13 29.54
N ASN A 349 6.44 18.60 30.24
CA ASN A 349 5.19 17.86 30.39
C ASN A 349 4.27 18.05 29.17
N SER A 350 4.33 19.21 28.53
CA SER A 350 3.52 19.52 27.33
C SER A 350 3.93 18.77 26.08
N ILE A 351 5.18 18.29 25.99
CA ILE A 351 5.66 17.54 24.82
C ILE A 351 5.26 16.05 24.86
N ILE A 352 4.78 15.53 26.00
CA ILE A 352 4.39 14.13 26.14
C ILE A 352 3.29 13.74 25.13
N PRO A 353 2.17 14.47 24.99
CA PRO A 353 1.13 14.14 24.00
C PRO A 353 1.62 14.25 22.55
N ILE A 354 2.61 15.11 22.30
CA ILE A 354 3.24 15.27 20.99
C ILE A 354 4.12 14.05 20.68
N ALA A 355 4.91 13.60 21.66
CA ALA A 355 5.72 12.38 21.55
C ALA A 355 4.85 11.14 21.28
N THR A 356 3.65 11.05 21.88
CA THR A 356 2.72 9.95 21.63
C THR A 356 2.26 9.87 20.18
N THR A 357 2.06 11.01 19.51
CA THR A 357 1.60 11.06 18.12
C THR A 357 2.74 11.03 17.09
N PHE A 358 4.00 10.98 17.52
CA PHE A 358 5.17 11.00 16.64
C PHE A 358 5.14 9.89 15.58
N GLY A 359 4.91 8.66 16.01
CA GLY A 359 4.78 7.46 15.18
C GLY A 359 3.66 7.51 14.16
N ALA A 360 2.53 8.12 14.52
CA ALA A 360 1.42 8.34 13.58
C ALA A 360 1.81 9.32 12.47
N ASN A 361 2.71 10.27 12.71
CA ASN A 361 3.22 11.14 11.65
C ASN A 361 4.15 10.38 10.68
N LEU A 362 4.69 9.23 11.08
CA LEU A 362 5.53 8.41 10.21
C LEU A 362 4.71 7.65 9.16
N SER A 363 3.41 7.39 9.42
CA SER A 363 2.53 6.76 8.42
C SER A 363 2.25 7.68 7.23
N ILE A 364 2.41 9.00 7.39
CA ILE A 364 2.34 10.00 6.30
C ILE A 364 3.34 9.67 5.19
N PHE A 365 4.46 9.01 5.54
CA PHE A 365 5.52 8.65 4.58
C PHE A 365 5.04 7.62 3.56
N VAL A 366 3.94 6.93 3.85
CA VAL A 366 3.45 5.79 3.08
C VAL A 366 2.03 6.03 2.61
N ALA A 367 1.19 6.66 3.44
CA ALA A 367 -0.14 7.09 3.00
C ALA A 367 -0.04 8.10 1.84
N GLY A 368 1.02 8.93 1.83
CA GLY A 368 1.23 9.97 0.82
C GLY A 368 0.01 10.88 0.70
N SER A 369 -0.03 11.67 -0.38
CA SER A 369 -1.28 12.32 -0.79
C SER A 369 -1.44 12.10 -2.28
N VAL A 370 -2.26 11.11 -2.63
CA VAL A 370 -2.61 10.75 -4.02
C VAL A 370 -2.92 12.00 -4.85
N LEU A 371 -3.71 12.92 -4.30
CA LEU A 371 -4.14 14.12 -5.00
C LEU A 371 -3.00 15.13 -5.18
N ILE A 372 -2.15 15.33 -4.17
CA ILE A 372 -0.97 16.19 -4.33
C ILE A 372 0.00 15.56 -5.34
N GLU A 373 0.24 14.24 -5.23
CA GLU A 373 1.08 13.49 -6.16
C GLU A 373 0.57 13.59 -7.60
N LYS A 374 -0.75 13.48 -7.83
CA LYS A 374 -1.34 13.70 -9.15
C LYS A 374 -1.21 15.14 -9.65
N VAL A 375 -1.41 16.14 -8.79
CA VAL A 375 -1.34 17.56 -9.18
C VAL A 375 0.08 17.95 -9.62
N PHE A 376 1.10 17.41 -8.96
CA PHE A 376 2.51 17.72 -9.23
C PHE A 376 3.21 16.64 -10.06
N ASP A 377 2.49 15.66 -10.63
CA ASP A 377 3.07 14.55 -11.41
C ASP A 377 4.23 13.84 -10.69
N ILE A 378 4.00 13.49 -9.42
CA ILE A 378 4.98 12.82 -8.56
C ILE A 378 4.62 11.33 -8.48
N ASN A 379 5.58 10.48 -8.83
CA ASN A 379 5.46 9.03 -8.73
C ASN A 379 5.80 8.56 -7.31
N GLY A 380 4.89 8.84 -6.36
CA GLY A 380 5.02 8.42 -4.97
C GLY A 380 4.26 7.12 -4.65
N PHE A 381 4.42 6.68 -3.41
CA PHE A 381 3.75 5.51 -2.85
C PHE A 381 2.23 5.70 -2.77
N GLY A 382 1.73 6.91 -2.48
CA GLY A 382 0.30 7.18 -2.41
C GLY A 382 -0.36 6.93 -3.76
N LEU A 383 0.23 7.44 -4.84
CA LEU A 383 -0.25 7.22 -6.19
C LEU A 383 -0.20 5.74 -6.59
N LEU A 384 0.87 5.01 -6.25
CA LEU A 384 0.96 3.57 -6.47
C LEU A 384 -0.19 2.81 -5.77
N SER A 385 -0.45 3.13 -4.50
CA SER A 385 -1.55 2.56 -3.72
C SER A 385 -2.90 2.79 -4.41
N PHE A 386 -3.17 4.02 -4.83
CA PHE A 386 -4.46 4.37 -5.43
C PHE A 386 -4.65 3.71 -6.81
N SER A 387 -3.64 3.78 -7.68
CA SER A 387 -3.70 3.17 -9.01
C SER A 387 -3.91 1.67 -8.91
N SER A 388 -3.26 0.99 -7.96
CA SER A 388 -3.44 -0.47 -7.76
C SER A 388 -4.88 -0.85 -7.41
N ILE A 389 -5.59 0.00 -6.65
CA ILE A 389 -7.00 -0.22 -6.30
C ILE A 389 -7.88 -0.04 -7.54
N LEU A 390 -7.67 1.03 -8.31
CA LEU A 390 -8.42 1.28 -9.54
C LEU A 390 -8.21 0.20 -10.60
N GLU A 391 -7.00 -0.35 -10.66
CA GLU A 391 -6.59 -1.37 -11.62
C GLU A 391 -6.87 -2.80 -11.13
N PHE A 392 -7.39 -2.96 -9.91
CA PHE A 392 -7.62 -4.26 -9.26
C PHE A 392 -6.37 -5.16 -9.22
N ASP A 393 -5.20 -4.55 -9.06
CA ASP A 393 -3.93 -5.26 -8.97
C ASP A 393 -3.70 -5.78 -7.54
N GLU A 394 -4.36 -6.89 -7.22
CA GLU A 394 -4.37 -7.51 -5.89
C GLU A 394 -2.97 -7.72 -5.29
N PRO A 395 -1.95 -8.24 -6.01
CA PRO A 395 -0.58 -8.33 -5.49
C PRO A 395 0.00 -6.98 -5.05
N VAL A 396 -0.21 -5.92 -5.84
CA VAL A 396 0.29 -4.57 -5.50
C VAL A 396 -0.47 -4.00 -4.32
N ILE A 397 -1.81 -4.13 -4.29
CA ILE A 397 -2.64 -3.70 -3.14
C ILE A 397 -2.13 -4.34 -1.85
N MET A 398 -1.91 -5.66 -1.87
CA MET A 398 -1.43 -6.41 -0.70
C MET A 398 0.00 -6.01 -0.30
N GLY A 399 0.89 -5.76 -1.26
CA GLY A 399 2.25 -5.30 -0.99
C GLY A 399 2.30 -3.91 -0.37
N VAL A 400 1.55 -2.96 -0.93
CA VAL A 400 1.40 -1.59 -0.45
C VAL A 400 0.81 -1.59 0.97
N LEU A 401 -0.24 -2.39 1.20
CA LEU A 401 -0.84 -2.55 2.53
C LEU A 401 0.17 -3.10 3.53
N PHE A 402 0.89 -4.16 3.18
CA PHE A 402 1.88 -4.78 4.07
C PHE A 402 2.94 -3.77 4.51
N VAL A 403 3.52 -3.02 3.56
CA VAL A 403 4.53 -2.00 3.86
C VAL A 403 3.97 -0.85 4.70
N SER A 404 2.75 -0.40 4.41
CA SER A 404 2.05 0.63 5.19
C SER A 404 1.79 0.20 6.63
N ALA A 405 1.26 -1.01 6.81
CA ALA A 405 0.97 -1.58 8.12
C ALA A 405 2.26 -1.79 8.92
N LEU A 406 3.33 -2.30 8.28
CA LEU A 406 4.63 -2.48 8.92
C LEU A 406 5.19 -1.14 9.40
N LEU A 407 5.19 -0.12 8.55
CA LEU A 407 5.71 1.21 8.91
C LEU A 407 4.87 1.89 9.98
N MET A 408 3.54 1.72 9.97
CA MET A 408 2.67 2.19 11.04
C MET A 408 3.00 1.51 12.38
N LEU A 409 3.17 0.19 12.39
CA LEU A 409 3.49 -0.57 13.60
C LEU A 409 4.88 -0.22 14.15
N VAL A 410 5.87 -0.05 13.27
CA VAL A 410 7.20 0.45 13.64
C VAL A 410 7.11 1.87 14.18
N GLY A 411 6.36 2.76 13.52
CA GLY A 411 6.10 4.12 13.98
C GLY A 411 5.49 4.13 15.38
N ASN A 412 4.51 3.26 15.64
CA ASN A 412 3.90 3.10 16.96
C ASN A 412 4.92 2.68 18.04
N VAL A 413 5.90 1.84 17.73
CA VAL A 413 6.99 1.50 18.67
C VAL A 413 7.91 2.69 18.91
N ILE A 414 8.21 3.47 17.85
CA ILE A 414 9.01 4.69 17.96
C ILE A 414 8.30 5.73 18.84
N SER A 415 6.97 5.89 18.71
CA SER A 415 6.16 6.74 19.59
C SER A 415 6.36 6.40 21.06
N ASP A 416 6.28 5.12 21.43
CA ASP A 416 6.47 4.73 22.83
C ASP A 416 7.88 5.03 23.32
N LEU A 417 8.88 4.85 22.44
CA LEU A 417 10.26 5.19 22.76
C LEU A 417 10.41 6.70 22.99
N CYS A 418 9.81 7.53 22.15
CA CYS A 418 9.77 8.98 22.35
C CYS A 418 9.12 9.33 23.69
N VAL A 419 7.99 8.71 24.04
CA VAL A 419 7.32 8.93 25.33
C VAL A 419 8.21 8.50 26.50
N ALA A 420 8.84 7.33 26.43
CA ALA A 420 9.74 6.81 27.47
C ALA A 420 10.96 7.72 27.69
N LEU A 421 11.48 8.33 26.62
CA LEU A 421 12.61 9.26 26.67
C LEU A 421 12.21 10.61 27.27
N VAL A 422 10.99 11.08 26.99
CA VAL A 422 10.47 12.36 27.48
C VAL A 422 10.04 12.27 28.94
N ASP A 423 9.33 11.21 29.33
CA ASP A 423 8.83 11.01 30.69
C ASP A 423 9.41 9.74 31.33
N PRO A 424 10.45 9.86 32.17
CA PRO A 424 11.06 8.72 32.85
C PRO A 424 10.16 8.09 33.92
N ARG A 425 9.00 8.69 34.25
CA ARG A 425 8.00 8.12 35.17
C ARG A 425 7.12 7.08 34.49
N VAL A 426 7.09 7.05 33.16
CA VAL A 426 6.36 6.04 32.39
C VAL A 426 7.10 4.71 32.50
N SER A 427 6.75 3.95 33.54
CA SER A 427 7.20 2.57 33.71
C SER A 427 6.24 1.64 32.99
N TYR A 428 6.55 1.30 31.74
CA TYR A 428 5.91 0.19 31.04
C TYR A 428 6.20 -1.13 31.79
N LYS A 429 5.20 -1.63 32.53
CA LYS A 429 5.23 -2.93 33.22
C LYS A 429 5.03 -4.08 32.24
#